data_AF-A0A7C1K1R2-F1
#
_entry.id   AF-A0A7C1K1R2-F1
#
_cell.length_a   1.000
_cell.length_b   1.000
_cell.length_c   1.000
_cell.angle_alpha   90.00
_cell.angle_beta   90.00
_cell.angle_gamma   90.00
#
_symmetry.space_group_name_H-M   'P 1'
#
loop_
_entity.id
_entity.type
_entity.pdbx_description
1 polymer ?
#
loop_
_entity_poly.entity_id
_entity_poly.type
_entity_poly.pdbx_seq_one_letter_code
_entity_poly.pdbx_strand_id
1 'polypeptide(L)'
;MVSRSQWPAEQRQARSRAVQHIANSPLIRGSLVVMARSCGKEGCHCRQGEKHVSLYLAVRLGGRRRMIYVPPAMEAAVRGWVANAQEVDRLLDFISQQCLADFLQQKEKKLGRSRAAGVRKGRPRRKPP
;
A
#
# COMPACT_ATOMS: atom_id res chain seq x y z
N MET A 1 -6.20 21.78 -15.28
CA MET A 1 -5.41 21.17 -14.17
C MET A 1 -5.83 21.85 -12.88
N VAL A 2 -6.18 21.09 -11.84
CA VAL A 2 -6.48 21.64 -10.51
C VAL A 2 -5.19 22.29 -9.97
N SER A 3 -5.25 23.53 -9.52
CA SER A 3 -4.06 24.22 -8.97
C SER A 3 -3.62 23.52 -7.69
N ARG A 4 -2.30 23.41 -7.46
CA ARG A 4 -1.73 22.83 -6.21
C ARG A 4 -2.29 23.48 -4.95
N SER A 5 -2.66 24.77 -5.02
CA SER A 5 -3.23 25.54 -3.91
C SER A 5 -4.66 25.12 -3.54
N GLN A 6 -5.36 24.40 -4.42
CA GLN A 6 -6.74 23.95 -4.20
C GLN A 6 -6.81 22.62 -3.45
N TRP A 7 -5.68 21.95 -3.22
CA TRP A 7 -5.64 20.70 -2.46
C TRP A 7 -5.64 20.96 -0.94
N PRO A 8 -6.35 20.11 -0.16
CA PRO A 8 -6.24 20.09 1.29
C PRO A 8 -4.78 19.99 1.75
N ALA A 9 -4.47 20.58 2.89
CA ALA A 9 -3.11 20.60 3.45
C ALA A 9 -2.51 19.20 3.57
N GLU A 10 -3.30 18.23 4.01
CA GLU A 10 -2.90 16.83 4.16
C GLU A 10 -2.51 16.20 2.81
N GLN A 11 -3.28 16.43 1.74
CA GLN A 11 -2.96 15.93 0.40
C GLN A 11 -1.70 16.59 -0.18
N ARG A 12 -1.48 17.89 0.09
CA ARG A 12 -0.24 18.59 -0.28
C ARG A 12 0.96 18.01 0.46
N GLN A 13 0.82 17.77 1.77
CA GLN A 13 1.88 17.19 2.60
C GLN A 13 2.21 15.76 2.17
N ALA A 14 1.20 14.92 1.92
CA ALA A 14 1.40 13.56 1.46
C ALA A 14 2.17 13.51 0.12
N ARG A 15 1.79 14.37 -0.84
CA ARG A 15 2.50 14.50 -2.12
C ARG A 15 3.95 14.96 -1.93
N SER A 16 4.17 15.96 -1.07
CA SER A 16 5.52 16.47 -0.78
C SER A 16 6.40 15.38 -0.16
N ARG A 17 5.90 14.67 0.85
CA ARG A 17 6.62 13.57 1.51
C ARG A 17 6.93 12.44 0.54
N ALA A 18 5.97 12.06 -0.32
CA ALA A 18 6.20 11.02 -1.32
C ALA A 18 7.36 11.40 -2.27
N VAL A 19 7.37 12.65 -2.76
CA VAL A 19 8.46 13.15 -3.59
C VAL A 19 9.79 13.17 -2.84
N GLN A 20 9.81 13.58 -1.57
CA GLN A 20 11.03 13.57 -0.75
C GLN A 20 11.60 12.16 -0.59
N HIS A 21 10.77 11.15 -0.30
CA HIS A 21 11.22 9.77 -0.20
C HIS A 21 11.75 9.23 -1.54
N ILE A 22 11.09 9.55 -2.65
CA ILE A 22 11.51 9.13 -4.00
C ILE A 22 12.83 9.79 -4.40
N ALA A 23 13.01 11.08 -4.09
CA ALA A 23 14.18 11.85 -4.53
C ALA A 23 15.43 11.57 -3.70
N ASN A 24 15.28 11.33 -2.39
CA ASN A 24 16.41 11.36 -1.46
C ASN A 24 16.87 9.98 -1.00
N SER A 25 16.11 8.91 -1.29
CA SER A 25 16.37 7.59 -0.72
C SER A 25 16.23 6.45 -1.73
N PRO A 26 17.11 5.43 -1.70
CA PRO A 26 16.86 4.22 -2.45
C PRO A 26 15.62 3.50 -1.93
N LEU A 27 14.90 2.86 -2.86
CA LEU A 27 13.63 2.21 -2.61
C LEU A 27 13.51 0.92 -3.42
N ILE A 28 13.00 -0.12 -2.78
CA ILE A 28 12.71 -1.41 -3.42
C ILE A 28 11.29 -1.82 -3.06
N ARG A 29 10.40 -1.85 -4.06
CA ARG A 29 9.06 -2.42 -3.88
C ARG A 29 9.16 -3.94 -3.80
N GLY A 30 8.98 -4.45 -2.59
CA GLY A 30 9.06 -5.88 -2.26
C GLY A 30 8.79 -6.13 -0.79
N SER A 31 9.04 -7.35 -0.34
CA SER A 31 8.96 -7.70 1.07
C SER A 31 10.18 -8.51 1.50
N LEU A 32 10.54 -8.39 2.78
CA LEU A 32 11.62 -9.18 3.36
C LEU A 32 11.03 -10.43 4.02
N VAL A 33 11.68 -11.56 3.76
CA VAL A 33 11.29 -12.87 4.26
C VAL A 33 12.48 -13.48 4.95
N VAL A 34 12.28 -13.86 6.21
CA VAL A 34 13.27 -14.60 6.98
C VAL A 34 13.04 -16.09 6.72
N MET A 35 14.09 -16.79 6.27
CA MET A 35 14.05 -18.23 6.05
C MET A 35 14.96 -18.94 7.05
N ALA A 36 14.42 -19.97 7.70
CA ALA A 36 15.13 -20.82 8.63
C ALA A 36 15.35 -22.21 8.00
N ARG A 37 16.59 -22.67 7.87
CA ARG A 37 16.94 -23.95 7.21
C ARG A 37 17.93 -24.80 8.00
N SER A 38 17.87 -26.09 7.75
CA SER A 38 18.88 -27.06 8.18
C SER A 38 19.87 -27.32 7.03
N CYS A 39 21.17 -27.31 7.29
CA CYS A 39 22.20 -27.40 6.25
C CYS A 39 22.65 -28.84 5.93
N GLY A 40 22.14 -29.84 6.65
CA GLY A 40 22.47 -31.26 6.43
C GLY A 40 23.89 -31.69 6.85
N LYS A 41 24.76 -30.74 7.25
CA LYS A 41 26.12 -31.03 7.68
C LYS A 41 26.14 -31.80 9.00
N GLU A 42 26.92 -32.88 9.06
CA GLU A 42 27.16 -33.62 10.30
C GLU A 42 27.83 -32.70 11.34
N GLY A 43 27.28 -32.67 12.55
CA GLY A 43 27.76 -31.82 13.65
C GLY A 43 27.26 -30.37 13.66
N CYS A 44 26.38 -29.95 12.75
CA CYS A 44 25.87 -28.57 12.78
C CYS A 44 24.79 -28.35 13.85
N HIS A 45 24.86 -27.22 14.57
CA HIS A 45 23.85 -26.79 15.57
C HIS A 45 22.42 -26.72 15.00
N CYS A 46 22.26 -26.55 13.68
CA CYS A 46 20.94 -26.59 13.04
C CYS A 46 20.21 -27.94 13.17
N ARG A 47 20.94 -29.01 13.50
CA ARG A 47 20.37 -30.34 13.75
C ARG A 47 19.91 -30.50 15.21
N GLN A 48 20.36 -29.62 16.11
CA GLN A 48 20.02 -29.57 17.54
C GLN A 48 18.85 -28.61 17.84
N GLY A 49 18.39 -27.85 16.83
CA GLY A 49 17.22 -26.96 16.94
C GLY A 49 17.48 -25.54 16.41
N GLU A 50 18.73 -25.10 16.34
CA GLU A 50 19.12 -23.76 15.93
C GLU A 50 19.29 -23.63 14.41
N LYS A 51 18.15 -23.56 13.71
CA LYS A 51 18.15 -23.44 12.24
C LYS A 51 18.93 -22.20 11.79
N HIS A 52 19.63 -22.33 10.66
CA HIS A 52 20.28 -21.18 10.03
C HIS A 52 19.24 -20.20 9.53
N VAL A 53 19.35 -18.95 9.97
CA VAL A 53 18.48 -17.86 9.56
C VAL A 53 19.15 -17.10 8.41
N SER A 54 18.38 -16.79 7.37
CA SER A 54 18.85 -15.99 6.23
C SER A 54 17.74 -15.07 5.76
N LEU A 55 18.09 -13.82 5.43
CA LEU A 55 17.15 -12.84 4.92
C LEU A 55 17.06 -12.94 3.39
N TYR A 56 15.85 -12.91 2.87
CA TYR A 56 15.57 -12.86 1.44
C TYR A 56 14.65 -11.70 1.10
N LEU A 57 14.93 -11.05 -0.02
CA LEU A 57 14.09 -10.04 -0.63
C LEU A 57 13.18 -10.69 -1.67
N ALA A 58 11.87 -10.65 -1.42
CA ALA A 58 10.83 -11.05 -2.35
C ALA A 58 10.41 -9.86 -3.22
N VAL A 59 10.71 -9.92 -4.52
CA VAL A 59 10.40 -8.85 -5.49
C VAL A 59 9.72 -9.40 -6.73
N ARG A 60 8.95 -8.57 -7.41
CA ARG A 60 8.35 -8.91 -8.70
C ARG A 60 9.21 -8.33 -9.83
N LEU A 61 9.86 -9.20 -10.59
CA LEU A 61 10.74 -8.84 -11.71
C LEU A 61 10.19 -9.51 -12.97
N GLY A 62 9.91 -8.72 -14.01
CA GLY A 62 9.36 -9.24 -15.27
C GLY A 62 8.03 -10.00 -15.10
N GLY A 63 7.16 -9.51 -14.21
CA GLY A 63 5.85 -10.13 -13.93
C GLY A 63 5.90 -11.39 -13.06
N ARG A 64 7.08 -11.90 -12.69
CA ARG A 64 7.24 -13.10 -11.85
C ARG A 64 7.82 -12.74 -10.48
N ARG A 65 7.44 -13.50 -9.44
CA ARG A 65 8.02 -13.35 -8.10
C ARG A 65 9.41 -14.01 -8.07
N ARG A 66 10.39 -13.30 -7.52
CA ARG A 66 11.77 -13.77 -7.32
C ARG A 66 12.14 -13.60 -5.84
N MET A 67 12.96 -14.51 -5.34
CA MET A 67 13.55 -14.46 -4.00
C MET A 67 15.05 -14.22 -4.16
N ILE A 68 15.54 -13.10 -3.64
CA ILE A 68 16.95 -12.70 -3.73
C ILE A 68 17.55 -12.77 -2.34
N TYR A 69 18.63 -13.53 -2.17
CA TYR A 69 19.35 -13.60 -0.89
C TYR A 69 19.93 -12.22 -0.54
N VAL A 70 19.78 -11.81 0.72
CA VAL A 70 20.38 -10.58 1.26
C VAL A 70 21.52 -10.95 2.20
N PRO A 71 22.77 -10.58 1.87
CA PRO A 71 23.91 -10.78 2.77
C PRO A 71 23.73 -10.01 4.09
N PRO A 72 24.24 -10.53 5.22
CA PRO A 72 24.13 -9.88 6.54
C PRO A 72 24.55 -8.41 6.56
N ALA A 73 25.65 -8.08 5.87
CA ALA A 73 26.18 -6.72 5.78
C ALA A 73 25.22 -5.74 5.08
N MET A 74 24.27 -6.22 4.28
CA MET A 74 23.31 -5.39 3.54
C MET A 74 21.91 -5.38 4.18
N GLU A 75 21.66 -6.19 5.22
CA GLU A 75 20.30 -6.34 5.77
C GLU A 75 19.71 -5.01 6.23
N ALA A 76 20.49 -4.21 6.95
CA ALA A 76 20.03 -2.90 7.45
C ALA A 76 19.65 -1.96 6.29
N ALA A 77 20.49 -1.90 5.25
CA ALA A 77 20.24 -1.07 4.09
C ALA A 77 18.98 -1.52 3.33
N VAL A 78 18.86 -2.82 3.03
CA VAL A 78 17.70 -3.36 2.30
C VAL A 78 16.41 -3.21 3.11
N ARG A 79 16.45 -3.37 4.44
CA ARG A 79 15.31 -3.06 5.32
C ARG A 79 14.87 -1.60 5.17
N GLY A 80 15.83 -0.66 5.17
CA GLY A 80 15.56 0.75 4.92
C GLY A 80 14.91 1.00 3.56
N TRP A 81 15.44 0.40 2.49
CA TRP A 81 14.92 0.58 1.13
C TRP A 81 13.50 0.03 0.96
N VAL A 82 13.21 -1.12 1.56
CA VAL A 82 11.86 -1.70 1.55
C VAL A 82 10.90 -0.84 2.37
N ALA A 83 11.32 -0.34 3.54
CA ALA A 83 10.51 0.56 4.36
C ALA A 83 10.21 1.88 3.64
N ASN A 84 11.18 2.47 2.93
CA ASN A 84 10.97 3.66 2.12
C ASN A 84 9.93 3.43 1.03
N ALA A 85 10.02 2.29 0.33
CA ALA A 85 9.05 1.93 -0.69
C ALA A 85 7.63 1.77 -0.11
N GLN A 86 7.51 1.14 1.06
CA GLN A 86 6.22 0.98 1.76
C GLN A 86 5.62 2.31 2.24
N GLU A 87 6.44 3.27 2.68
CA GLU A 87 5.97 4.62 3.01
C GLU A 87 5.47 5.35 1.76
N VAL A 88 6.21 5.26 0.66
CA VAL A 88 5.79 5.84 -0.63
C VAL A 88 4.47 5.21 -1.11
N ASP A 89 4.35 3.87 -1.08
CA ASP A 89 3.13 3.18 -1.48
C ASP A 89 1.93 3.64 -0.62
N ARG A 90 2.10 3.76 0.71
CA ARG A 90 1.05 4.29 1.60
C ARG A 90 0.63 5.72 1.27
N LEU A 91 1.59 6.59 0.98
CA LEU A 91 1.31 7.98 0.61
C LEU A 91 0.59 8.05 -0.75
N LEU A 92 1.00 7.22 -1.72
CA LEU A 92 0.35 7.13 -3.02
C LEU A 92 -1.08 6.60 -2.91
N ASP A 93 -1.32 5.58 -2.07
CA ASP A 93 -2.66 5.06 -1.81
C ASP A 93 -3.57 6.12 -1.21
N PHE A 94 -3.07 6.88 -0.22
CA PHE A 94 -3.81 8.00 0.36
C PHE A 94 -4.17 9.04 -0.72
N ILE A 95 -3.19 9.48 -1.53
CA ILE A 95 -3.41 10.45 -2.60
C ILE A 95 -4.43 9.92 -3.61
N SER A 96 -4.35 8.64 -3.98
CA SER A 96 -5.24 7.96 -4.91
C SER A 96 -6.68 7.96 -4.40
N GLN A 97 -6.88 7.63 -3.12
CA GLN A 97 -8.20 7.65 -2.48
C GLN A 97 -8.82 9.05 -2.49
N GLN A 98 -8.03 10.10 -2.19
CA GLN A 98 -8.51 11.47 -2.28
C GLN A 98 -8.94 11.84 -3.70
N CYS A 99 -8.11 11.51 -4.70
CA CYS A 99 -8.44 11.76 -6.10
C CYS A 99 -9.69 10.98 -6.57
N LEU A 100 -9.87 9.75 -6.09
CA LEU A 100 -11.05 8.94 -6.40
C LEU A 100 -12.32 9.56 -5.79
N ALA A 101 -12.26 10.02 -4.54
CA ALA A 101 -13.38 10.69 -3.88
C ALA A 101 -13.80 11.96 -4.63
N ASP A 102 -12.85 12.81 -5.00
CA ASP A 102 -13.10 14.02 -5.80
C ASP A 102 -13.77 13.69 -7.13
N PHE A 103 -13.27 12.65 -7.82
CA PHE A 103 -13.83 12.19 -9.08
C PHE A 103 -15.28 11.71 -8.92
N LEU A 104 -15.58 10.91 -7.90
CA LEU A 104 -16.92 10.42 -7.64
C LEU A 104 -17.91 11.56 -7.36
N GLN A 105 -17.52 12.56 -6.56
CA GLN A 105 -18.35 13.74 -6.32
C GLN A 105 -18.61 14.56 -7.60
N GLN A 106 -17.59 14.75 -8.43
CA GLN A 106 -17.75 15.45 -9.71
C GLN A 106 -18.67 14.68 -10.67
N LYS A 107 -18.53 13.35 -10.70
CA LYS A 107 -19.40 12.47 -11.49
C LYS A 107 -20.86 12.58 -11.05
N GLU A 108 -21.15 12.55 -9.76
CA GLU A 108 -22.51 12.71 -9.23
C GLU A 108 -23.13 14.06 -9.60
N LYS A 109 -22.37 15.15 -9.41
CA LYS A 109 -22.79 16.51 -9.79
C LYS A 109 -23.13 16.60 -11.28
N LYS A 110 -22.28 16.05 -12.15
CA LYS A 110 -22.50 16.06 -13.61
C LYS A 110 -23.66 15.19 -14.07
N LEU A 111 -23.90 14.06 -13.41
CA LEU A 111 -25.01 13.17 -13.73
C LEU A 111 -26.36 13.67 -13.20
N GLY A 112 -26.40 14.81 -12.50
CA GLY A 112 -27.65 15.41 -12.01
C GLY A 112 -28.44 14.51 -11.04
N ARG A 113 -27.80 13.48 -10.45
CA ARG A 113 -28.43 12.60 -9.47
C ARG A 113 -28.52 13.30 -8.12
N SER A 114 -29.43 14.26 -8.01
CA SER A 114 -29.97 14.68 -6.73
C SER A 114 -30.57 13.45 -6.04
N ARG A 115 -30.27 13.20 -4.77
CA ARG A 115 -30.97 12.20 -3.92
C ARG A 115 -32.44 12.61 -3.69
N ALA A 116 -33.24 12.71 -4.74
CA ALA A 116 -34.62 13.18 -4.70
C ALA A 116 -35.50 12.36 -5.67
N ALA A 117 -35.77 11.10 -5.32
CA ALA A 117 -36.95 10.36 -5.81
C ALA A 117 -37.10 9.06 -5.01
N GLY A 118 -37.69 9.15 -3.82
CA GLY A 118 -37.94 7.96 -2.99
C GLY A 118 -38.87 8.16 -1.79
N VAL A 119 -39.44 9.34 -1.56
CA VAL A 119 -40.57 9.48 -0.64
C VAL A 119 -41.83 9.13 -1.42
N ARG A 120 -42.22 7.84 -1.42
CA ARG A 120 -43.56 7.43 -1.85
C ARG A 120 -44.56 7.93 -0.79
N LYS A 121 -45.15 9.10 -1.03
CA LYS A 121 -46.34 9.56 -0.31
C LYS A 121 -47.52 8.63 -0.65
N GLY A 122 -48.02 7.93 0.36
CA GLY A 122 -49.44 7.61 0.52
C GLY A 122 -49.97 6.26 0.03
N ARG A 123 -50.54 5.47 0.97
CA ARG A 123 -51.91 4.96 0.83
C ARG A 123 -52.55 4.82 2.22
N PRO A 124 -53.73 5.42 2.49
CA PRO A 124 -54.41 5.19 3.76
C PRO A 124 -54.94 3.75 3.79
N ARG A 125 -54.70 3.05 4.90
CA ARG A 125 -55.23 1.70 5.14
C ARG A 125 -56.74 1.81 5.32
N ARG A 126 -57.52 1.24 4.38
CA ARG A 126 -58.95 0.99 4.59
C ARG A 126 -59.10 -0.04 5.73
N LYS A 127 -59.91 0.28 6.74
CA LYS A 127 -60.31 -0.67 7.79
C LYS A 127 -61.37 -1.65 7.22
N PRO A 128 -61.27 -2.96 7.48
CA PRO A 128 -62.35 -3.91 7.20
C PRO A 128 -63.41 -3.90 8.33
N PRO A 129 -64.61 -4.46 8.06
CA PRO A 129 -65.80 -4.36 8.92
C PRO A 129 -65.66 -5.08 10.27
#